data_AF-A0A6A6KHX1-F1
#
_entry.id   AF-A0A6A6KHX1-F1
#
_cell.length_a   1.000
_cell.length_b   1.000
_cell.length_c   1.000
_cell.angle_alpha   90.00
_cell.angle_beta   90.00
_cell.angle_gamma   90.00
#
_symmetry.space_group_name_H-M   'P 1'
#
loop_
_entity.id
_entity.type
_entity.pdbx_description
1 polymer ?
#
loop_
_entity_poly.entity_id
_entity_poly.type
_entity_poly.pdbx_seq_one_letter_code
_entity_poly.pdbx_strand_id
1 'polypeptide(L)'
;MKAFHFLLLLALAFSFVSAFDPSPLQDFCVAIPEPKNAVFVNGKFCKNPNLTVAGDFSFSGLNIPGNTANRVGSNVTLVNVDVLPGLNTLGISLARLDYAPNGGLNPPHIHPRGTEILVVVEGTLHVGFVTSNPNRFISKVLYPGDVFVFPIGLIHFQFNIAKTKAVAFAGLSSQNPGVITIADAIFGPDPPINPDVLAKAFQLEKDVVEKLQKLFENA
;
A
#
# COMPACT_ATOMS: atom_id res chain seq x y z
N MET A 1 -37.49 -30.61 16.04
CA MET A 1 -36.08 -31.00 16.31
C MET A 1 -35.20 -31.04 15.05
N LYS A 2 -35.57 -31.75 13.98
CA LYS A 2 -34.74 -31.86 12.75
C LYS A 2 -34.44 -30.52 12.05
N ALA A 3 -35.43 -29.63 11.91
CA ALA A 3 -35.24 -28.30 11.34
C ALA A 3 -34.29 -27.42 12.19
N PHE A 4 -34.36 -27.53 13.51
CA PHE A 4 -33.48 -26.79 14.42
C PHE A 4 -32.02 -27.25 14.31
N HIS A 5 -31.78 -28.56 14.18
CA HIS A 5 -30.43 -29.10 13.96
C HIS A 5 -29.88 -28.71 12.59
N PHE A 6 -30.73 -28.63 11.56
CA PHE A 6 -30.36 -28.17 10.23
C PHE A 6 -29.99 -26.68 10.22
N LEU A 7 -30.77 -25.83 10.90
CA LEU A 7 -30.47 -24.40 11.08
C LEU A 7 -29.18 -24.17 11.89
N LEU A 8 -28.91 -25.00 12.91
CA LEU A 8 -27.68 -24.92 13.71
C LEU A 8 -26.44 -25.30 12.88
N LEU A 9 -26.54 -26.35 12.05
CA LEU A 9 -25.48 -26.76 11.12
C LEU A 9 -25.22 -25.72 10.03
N LEU A 10 -26.27 -25.08 9.51
CA LEU A 10 -26.14 -24.01 8.52
C LEU A 10 -25.51 -22.75 9.14
N ALA A 11 -25.85 -22.42 10.39
CA ALA A 11 -25.25 -21.31 11.13
C ALA A 11 -23.74 -21.51 11.36
N LEU A 12 -23.30 -22.75 11.62
CA LEU A 12 -21.88 -23.12 11.75
C LEU A 12 -21.11 -23.13 10.42
N ALA A 13 -21.82 -23.18 9.28
CA ALA A 13 -21.22 -23.13 7.95
C ALA A 13 -20.99 -21.70 7.43
N PHE A 14 -21.52 -20.67 8.11
CA PHE A 14 -21.22 -19.28 7.79
C PHE A 14 -19.89 -18.88 8.42
N SER A 15 -18.80 -19.13 7.70
CA SER A 15 -17.51 -18.51 8.00
C SER A 15 -17.66 -16.99 7.85
N PHE A 16 -17.43 -16.23 8.92
CA PHE A 16 -17.28 -14.78 8.83
C PHE A 16 -16.02 -14.51 7.98
N VAL A 17 -16.21 -14.20 6.70
CA VAL A 17 -15.11 -13.77 5.84
C VAL A 17 -14.72 -12.36 6.26
N SER A 18 -13.55 -12.21 6.88
CA SER A 18 -12.94 -10.91 7.09
C SER A 18 -12.28 -10.45 5.80
N ALA A 19 -12.66 -9.28 5.29
CA ALA A 19 -12.02 -8.64 4.14
C ALA A 19 -10.76 -7.83 4.51
N PHE A 20 -10.34 -7.91 5.78
CA PHE A 20 -9.21 -7.20 6.37
C PHE A 20 -8.27 -8.18 7.08
N ASP A 21 -7.07 -7.70 7.44
CA ASP A 21 -6.12 -8.45 8.27
C ASP A 21 -6.85 -9.10 9.47
N PRO A 22 -6.75 -10.42 9.66
CA PRO A 22 -7.42 -11.10 10.78
C PRO A 22 -6.92 -10.58 12.13
N SER A 23 -7.81 -10.50 13.11
CA SER A 23 -7.41 -10.20 14.48
C SER A 23 -6.40 -11.23 14.99
N PRO A 24 -5.38 -10.81 15.75
CA PRO A 24 -4.41 -11.74 16.33
C PRO A 24 -5.10 -12.67 17.35
N LEU A 25 -4.64 -13.91 17.41
CA LEU A 25 -5.14 -14.93 18.36
C LEU A 25 -4.25 -15.10 19.60
N GLN A 26 -3.15 -14.34 19.65
CA GLN A 26 -2.15 -14.32 20.71
C GLN A 26 -1.44 -12.95 20.68
N ASP A 27 -0.69 -12.60 21.72
CA ASP A 27 -0.05 -11.29 21.85
C ASP A 27 0.86 -10.94 20.64
N PHE A 28 1.57 -11.92 20.09
CA PHE A 28 2.44 -11.74 18.93
C PHE A 28 2.69 -13.04 18.16
N CYS A 29 2.99 -12.90 16.86
CA CYS A 29 3.44 -14.00 16.00
C CYS A 29 4.49 -13.44 15.02
N VAL A 30 5.76 -13.39 15.43
CA VAL A 30 6.85 -12.87 14.59
C VAL A 30 6.98 -13.71 13.32
N ALA A 31 6.91 -13.08 12.14
CA ALA A 31 7.02 -13.80 10.88
C ALA A 31 8.40 -14.49 10.71
N ILE A 32 8.39 -15.67 10.09
CA ILE A 32 9.60 -16.36 9.64
C ILE A 32 9.55 -16.58 8.12
N PRO A 33 10.71 -16.78 7.46
CA PRO A 33 10.75 -17.27 6.09
C PRO A 33 9.95 -18.57 5.95
N GLU A 34 9.34 -18.76 4.79
CA GLU A 34 8.54 -19.94 4.51
C GLU A 34 9.39 -21.21 4.69
N PRO A 35 9.01 -22.12 5.61
CA PRO A 35 9.77 -23.35 5.82
C PRO A 35 9.77 -24.21 4.56
N LYS A 36 10.82 -25.01 4.38
CA LYS A 36 10.90 -25.95 3.26
C LYS A 36 9.73 -26.93 3.29
N ASN A 37 9.00 -27.06 2.18
CA ASN A 37 7.80 -27.89 2.02
C ASN A 37 6.59 -27.45 2.89
N ALA A 38 6.56 -26.20 3.34
CA ALA A 38 5.37 -25.65 3.96
C ALA A 38 4.23 -25.47 2.94
N VAL A 39 3.00 -25.46 3.44
CA VAL A 39 1.84 -25.02 2.65
C VAL A 39 1.79 -23.49 2.66
N PHE A 40 1.34 -22.89 1.56
CA PHE A 40 1.08 -21.45 1.51
C PHE A 40 -0.10 -21.12 2.43
N VAL A 41 0.11 -20.20 3.39
CA VAL A 41 -0.90 -19.75 4.36
C VAL A 41 -1.28 -18.30 4.12
N ASN A 42 -2.46 -17.89 4.59
CA ASN A 42 -2.81 -16.48 4.65
C ASN A 42 -1.95 -15.79 5.73
N GLY A 43 -1.07 -14.88 5.32
CA GLY A 43 -0.11 -14.22 6.21
C GLY A 43 1.27 -14.88 6.18
N LYS A 44 1.87 -15.12 7.36
CA LYS A 44 3.20 -15.72 7.52
C LYS A 44 3.24 -16.70 8.69
N PHE A 45 4.13 -17.67 8.62
CA PHE A 45 4.42 -18.58 9.73
C PHE A 45 5.05 -17.85 10.92
N CYS A 46 4.81 -18.35 12.14
CA CYS A 46 5.31 -17.74 13.37
C CYS A 46 6.63 -18.37 13.84
N LYS A 47 7.55 -17.54 14.34
CA LYS A 47 8.65 -17.93 15.22
C LYS A 47 8.11 -18.49 16.54
N ASN A 48 8.85 -19.40 17.18
CA ASN A 48 8.52 -19.84 18.55
C ASN A 48 8.52 -18.62 19.50
N PRO A 49 7.41 -18.36 20.23
CA PRO A 49 7.31 -17.20 21.11
C PRO A 49 8.39 -17.12 22.20
N ASN A 50 8.92 -18.26 22.67
CA ASN A 50 9.97 -18.30 23.68
C ASN A 50 11.36 -17.91 23.14
N LEU A 51 11.50 -17.76 21.82
CA LEU A 51 12.74 -17.38 21.15
C LEU A 51 12.67 -15.95 20.59
N THR A 52 11.60 -15.21 20.86
CA THR A 52 11.48 -13.82 20.38
C THR A 52 12.33 -12.88 21.22
N VAL A 53 12.84 -11.84 20.57
CA VAL A 53 13.69 -10.81 21.18
C VAL A 53 13.25 -9.43 20.71
N ALA A 54 13.68 -8.37 21.40
CA ALA A 54 13.31 -6.99 21.05
C ALA A 54 13.63 -6.63 19.58
N GLY A 55 14.72 -7.19 19.05
CA GLY A 55 15.12 -7.02 17.64
C GLY A 55 14.08 -7.49 16.62
N ASP A 56 13.23 -8.47 16.98
CA ASP A 56 12.16 -8.97 16.09
C ASP A 56 11.03 -7.91 15.90
N PHE A 57 10.96 -6.93 16.80
CA PHE A 57 9.91 -5.89 16.85
C PHE A 57 10.46 -4.48 16.59
N SER A 58 11.75 -4.34 16.28
CA SER A 58 12.39 -3.05 16.04
C SER A 58 12.92 -2.93 14.61
N PHE A 59 12.72 -1.76 14.00
CA PHE A 59 13.35 -1.40 12.74
C PHE A 59 14.08 -0.06 12.90
N SER A 60 15.33 -0.01 12.42
CA SER A 60 16.12 1.22 12.32
C SER A 60 16.35 1.54 10.84
N GLY A 61 16.30 2.83 10.47
CA GLY A 61 16.56 3.26 9.09
C GLY A 61 15.62 4.35 8.58
N LEU A 62 14.44 4.55 9.18
CA LEU A 62 13.53 5.62 8.77
C LEU A 62 14.05 7.03 9.07
N ASN A 63 15.16 7.17 9.80
CA ASN A 63 15.88 8.43 9.95
C ASN A 63 16.69 8.81 8.70
N ILE A 64 16.96 7.86 7.80
CA ILE A 64 17.75 8.06 6.59
C ILE A 64 16.82 8.44 5.44
N PRO A 65 17.01 9.59 4.78
CA PRO A 65 16.22 9.97 3.62
C PRO A 65 16.39 9.00 2.45
N GLY A 66 15.29 8.65 1.79
CA GLY A 66 15.31 7.89 0.55
C GLY A 66 15.89 8.66 -0.64
N ASN A 67 16.34 7.94 -1.68
CA ASN A 67 16.88 8.56 -2.89
C ASN A 67 15.76 9.08 -3.80
N THR A 68 15.63 10.40 -3.90
CA THR A 68 14.65 11.06 -4.79
C THR A 68 15.21 11.43 -6.16
N ALA A 69 16.43 11.02 -6.52
CA ALA A 69 17.02 11.23 -7.84
C ALA A 69 16.50 10.18 -8.84
N ASN A 70 15.20 10.20 -9.09
CA ASN A 70 14.50 9.31 -10.01
C ASN A 70 13.44 10.09 -10.80
N ARG A 71 12.77 9.42 -11.75
CA ARG A 71 11.85 10.07 -12.70
C ARG A 71 10.68 10.80 -12.04
N VAL A 72 10.18 10.29 -10.93
CA VAL A 72 9.02 10.86 -10.23
C VAL A 72 9.44 11.80 -9.09
N GLY A 73 10.71 11.78 -8.71
CA GLY A 73 11.25 12.68 -7.70
C GLY A 73 10.78 12.36 -6.28
N SER A 74 10.43 11.12 -5.97
CA SER A 74 10.08 10.69 -4.61
C SER A 74 10.58 9.29 -4.29
N ASN A 75 10.66 8.95 -3.01
CA ASN A 75 10.95 7.59 -2.55
C ASN A 75 10.04 7.22 -1.38
N VAL A 76 9.55 5.98 -1.38
CA VAL A 76 8.78 5.40 -0.28
C VAL A 76 9.62 4.29 0.38
N THR A 77 10.00 4.51 1.64
CA THR A 77 10.63 3.48 2.47
C THR A 77 9.54 2.82 3.32
N LEU A 78 8.99 1.71 2.80
CA LEU A 78 7.94 0.93 3.45
C LEU A 78 8.51 -0.02 4.50
N VAL A 79 7.88 -0.08 5.66
CA VAL A 79 8.13 -1.03 6.75
C VAL A 79 6.85 -1.84 6.95
N ASN A 80 6.70 -2.86 6.10
CA ASN A 80 5.63 -3.85 6.17
C ASN A 80 6.13 -5.13 6.86
N VAL A 81 5.30 -6.17 6.92
CA VAL A 81 5.66 -7.46 7.56
C VAL A 81 6.91 -8.12 6.99
N ASP A 82 7.26 -7.89 5.72
CA ASP A 82 8.45 -8.46 5.11
C ASP A 82 9.75 -7.76 5.55
N VAL A 83 9.64 -6.51 6.01
CA VAL A 83 10.75 -5.70 6.53
C VAL A 83 10.84 -5.75 8.05
N LEU A 84 9.70 -5.72 8.74
CA LEU A 84 9.60 -5.84 10.19
C LEU A 84 8.71 -7.05 10.56
N PRO A 85 9.32 -8.23 10.77
CA PRO A 85 8.57 -9.48 10.98
C PRO A 85 7.63 -9.47 12.18
N GLY A 86 7.91 -8.67 13.20
CA GLY A 86 7.04 -8.48 14.37
C GLY A 86 5.67 -7.87 14.05
N LEU A 87 5.45 -7.32 12.85
CA LEU A 87 4.15 -6.79 12.41
C LEU A 87 3.12 -7.87 12.06
N ASN A 88 3.56 -9.11 11.90
CA ASN A 88 2.68 -10.19 11.48
C ASN A 88 1.54 -10.42 12.48
N THR A 89 0.32 -10.55 11.95
CA THR A 89 -0.97 -10.62 12.66
C THR A 89 -1.46 -9.33 13.31
N LEU A 90 -0.70 -8.22 13.25
CA LEU A 90 -1.02 -6.98 13.97
C LEU A 90 -1.80 -5.94 13.15
N GLY A 91 -2.01 -6.18 11.86
CA GLY A 91 -2.90 -5.35 11.05
C GLY A 91 -2.40 -3.93 10.76
N ILE A 92 -1.09 -3.67 10.89
CA ILE A 92 -0.52 -2.33 10.66
C ILE A 92 0.84 -2.38 9.94
N SER A 93 1.18 -1.29 9.26
CA SER A 93 2.52 -1.01 8.73
C SER A 93 2.79 0.50 8.70
N LEU A 94 4.04 0.88 8.44
CA LEU A 94 4.49 2.27 8.42
C LEU A 94 5.32 2.55 7.17
N ALA A 95 5.27 3.76 6.64
CA ALA A 95 6.15 4.21 5.57
C ALA A 95 6.74 5.60 5.88
N ARG A 96 7.98 5.83 5.45
CA ARG A 96 8.53 7.18 5.26
C ARG A 96 8.49 7.53 3.79
N LEU A 97 8.10 8.76 3.49
CA LEU A 97 8.07 9.30 2.14
C LEU A 97 8.96 10.54 2.07
N ASP A 98 9.88 10.54 1.11
CA ASP A 98 10.77 11.66 0.82
C ASP A 98 10.45 12.20 -0.59
N TYR A 99 10.35 13.52 -0.72
CA TYR A 99 10.01 14.19 -1.98
C TYR A 99 11.08 15.22 -2.36
N ALA A 100 11.52 15.15 -3.61
CA ALA A 100 12.37 16.15 -4.23
C ALA A 100 11.62 17.50 -4.32
N PRO A 101 12.36 18.63 -4.31
CA PRO A 101 11.76 19.94 -4.56
C PRO A 101 11.18 20.06 -5.97
N ASN A 102 10.26 21.01 -6.16
CA ASN A 102 9.71 21.40 -7.46
C ASN A 102 9.05 20.26 -8.22
N GLY A 103 8.22 19.46 -7.54
CA GLY A 103 7.37 18.47 -8.19
C GLY A 103 7.71 17.01 -7.91
N GLY A 104 8.38 16.70 -6.80
CA GLY A 104 8.46 15.32 -6.32
C GLY A 104 7.04 14.74 -6.15
N LEU A 105 6.77 13.60 -6.78
CA LEU A 105 5.44 13.01 -6.93
C LEU A 105 5.46 11.56 -6.48
N ASN A 106 4.70 11.24 -5.43
CA ASN A 106 4.23 9.86 -5.26
C ASN A 106 3.01 9.70 -6.18
N PRO A 107 3.12 8.98 -7.31
CA PRO A 107 2.13 9.02 -8.39
C PRO A 107 0.76 8.49 -7.95
N PRO A 108 -0.30 8.69 -8.75
CA PRO A 108 -1.59 8.07 -8.47
C PRO A 108 -1.46 6.56 -8.23
N HIS A 109 -1.89 6.11 -7.05
CA HIS A 109 -1.82 4.71 -6.64
C HIS A 109 -2.99 4.33 -5.73
N ILE A 110 -3.14 3.04 -5.47
CA ILE A 110 -4.06 2.49 -4.46
C ILE A 110 -3.35 1.52 -3.52
N HIS A 111 -3.89 1.42 -2.31
CA HIS A 111 -3.63 0.33 -1.38
C HIS A 111 -4.85 -0.62 -1.37
N PRO A 112 -4.76 -1.80 -1.99
CA PRO A 112 -5.92 -2.70 -2.10
C PRO A 112 -6.38 -3.28 -0.75
N ARG A 113 -5.52 -3.27 0.28
CA ARG A 113 -5.78 -3.95 1.56
C ARG A 113 -5.62 -3.07 2.80
N GLY A 114 -5.35 -1.77 2.66
CA GLY A 114 -5.17 -0.88 3.80
C GLY A 114 -5.65 0.53 3.53
N THR A 115 -6.22 1.17 4.55
CA THR A 115 -6.38 2.63 4.63
C THR A 115 -5.04 3.22 5.01
N GLU A 116 -4.70 4.39 4.48
CA GLU A 116 -3.50 5.15 4.83
C GLU A 116 -3.88 6.42 5.61
N ILE A 117 -3.12 6.76 6.64
CA ILE A 117 -3.10 8.08 7.25
C ILE A 117 -1.70 8.66 7.17
N LEU A 118 -1.57 9.85 6.58
CA LEU A 118 -0.29 10.52 6.35
C LEU A 118 -0.17 11.76 7.24
N VAL A 119 1.01 11.98 7.81
CA VAL A 119 1.42 13.21 8.50
C VAL A 119 2.63 13.83 7.80
N VAL A 120 2.56 15.13 7.52
CA VAL A 120 3.71 15.87 7.00
C VAL A 120 4.60 16.29 8.16
N VAL A 121 5.90 16.04 8.07
CA VAL A 121 6.86 16.46 9.10
C VAL A 121 7.80 17.57 8.61
N GLU A 122 7.99 17.69 7.29
CA GLU A 122 8.78 18.75 6.67
C GLU A 122 8.19 19.11 5.30
N GLY A 123 8.27 20.39 4.92
CA GLY A 123 7.90 20.86 3.58
C GLY A 123 6.41 21.11 3.39
N THR A 124 5.92 20.97 2.15
CA THR A 124 4.53 21.26 1.80
C THR A 124 4.06 20.31 0.71
N LEU A 125 2.96 19.61 0.94
CA LEU A 125 2.43 18.62 0.00
C LEU A 125 1.02 18.98 -0.43
N HIS A 126 0.77 18.99 -1.74
CA HIS A 126 -0.58 18.88 -2.28
C HIS A 126 -0.95 17.41 -2.35
N VAL A 127 -2.00 17.03 -1.64
CA VAL A 127 -2.48 15.64 -1.58
C VAL A 127 -3.94 15.56 -1.98
N GLY A 128 -4.38 14.39 -2.42
CA GLY A 128 -5.79 14.14 -2.59
C GLY A 128 -6.12 12.72 -3.04
N PHE A 129 -7.41 12.39 -2.99
CA PHE A 129 -7.96 11.14 -3.50
C PHE A 129 -9.21 11.39 -4.36
N VAL A 130 -9.57 10.39 -5.16
CA VAL A 130 -10.78 10.41 -5.99
C VAL A 130 -11.77 9.39 -5.45
N THR A 131 -13.03 9.81 -5.24
CA THR A 131 -14.11 8.90 -4.83
C THR A 131 -14.48 7.94 -5.95
N SER A 132 -15.09 6.80 -5.59
CA SER A 132 -15.81 5.97 -6.55
C SER A 132 -16.95 6.73 -7.24
N ASN A 133 -17.47 6.18 -8.33
CA ASN A 133 -18.52 6.77 -9.17
C ASN A 133 -19.71 7.33 -8.34
N PRO A 134 -20.12 8.61 -8.53
CA PRO A 134 -19.50 9.63 -9.39
C PRO A 134 -18.14 10.09 -8.88
N ASN A 135 -17.16 10.11 -9.79
CA ASN A 135 -15.78 10.46 -9.47
C ASN A 135 -15.71 11.92 -9.00
N ARG A 136 -15.32 12.14 -7.74
CA ARG A 136 -15.09 13.47 -7.15
C ARG A 136 -13.69 13.52 -6.55
N PHE A 137 -12.95 14.57 -6.90
CA PHE A 137 -11.64 14.83 -6.32
C PHE A 137 -11.75 15.56 -4.99
N ILE A 138 -11.08 15.05 -3.96
CA ILE A 138 -10.99 15.65 -2.62
C ILE A 138 -9.51 15.86 -2.31
N SER A 139 -9.12 17.10 -2.05
CA SER A 139 -7.72 17.46 -1.90
C SER A 139 -7.47 18.59 -0.91
N LYS A 140 -6.22 18.69 -0.48
CA LYS A 140 -5.74 19.73 0.43
C LYS A 140 -4.24 19.98 0.23
N VAL A 141 -3.78 21.17 0.59
CA VAL A 141 -2.35 21.45 0.80
C VAL A 141 -2.04 21.29 2.27
N LEU A 142 -1.07 20.45 2.59
CA LEU A 142 -0.63 20.11 3.94
C LEU A 142 0.71 20.77 4.27
N TYR A 143 0.84 21.23 5.51
CA TYR A 143 2.04 21.79 6.12
C TYR A 143 2.55 20.86 7.25
N PRO A 144 3.75 21.09 7.81
CA PRO A 144 4.26 20.27 8.91
C PRO A 144 3.28 20.21 10.09
N GLY A 145 2.95 19.00 10.54
CA GLY A 145 1.97 18.71 11.59
C GLY A 145 0.55 18.40 11.06
N ASP A 146 0.25 18.73 9.80
CA ASP A 146 -1.04 18.39 9.20
C ASP A 146 -1.12 16.89 8.87
N VAL A 147 -2.34 16.35 8.99
CA VAL A 147 -2.66 14.96 8.66
C VAL A 147 -3.72 14.87 7.56
N PHE A 148 -3.70 13.78 6.79
CA PHE A 148 -4.71 13.47 5.78
C PHE A 148 -4.92 11.96 5.65
N VAL A 149 -6.16 11.53 5.46
CA VAL A 149 -6.54 10.12 5.36
C VAL A 149 -6.88 9.76 3.92
N PHE A 150 -6.36 8.63 3.45
CA PHE A 150 -6.68 8.04 2.16
C PHE A 150 -7.45 6.74 2.39
N PRO A 151 -8.77 6.70 2.10
CA PRO A 151 -9.57 5.49 2.29
C PRO A 151 -9.06 4.31 1.46
N ILE A 152 -9.15 3.10 2.04
CA ILE A 152 -8.76 1.85 1.39
C ILE A 152 -9.29 1.76 -0.06
N GLY A 153 -8.41 1.38 -0.99
CA GLY A 153 -8.75 1.14 -2.39
C GLY A 153 -9.04 2.39 -3.24
N LEU A 154 -9.01 3.61 -2.70
CA LEU A 154 -9.21 4.82 -3.49
C LEU A 154 -7.91 5.33 -4.11
N ILE A 155 -7.98 5.77 -5.37
CA ILE A 155 -6.85 6.38 -6.08
C ILE A 155 -6.49 7.68 -5.38
N HIS A 156 -5.22 7.80 -4.99
CA HIS A 156 -4.70 8.98 -4.33
C HIS A 156 -3.23 9.24 -4.71
N PHE A 157 -2.75 10.44 -4.37
CA PHE A 157 -1.38 10.87 -4.67
C PHE A 157 -0.89 11.90 -3.64
N GLN A 158 0.43 12.14 -3.64
CA GLN A 158 1.02 13.29 -2.96
C GLN A 158 2.05 13.97 -3.88
N PHE A 159 2.00 15.29 -3.94
CA PHE A 159 2.81 16.11 -4.84
C PHE A 159 3.46 17.28 -4.10
N ASN A 160 4.78 17.36 -4.15
CA ASN A 160 5.54 18.44 -3.54
C ASN A 160 5.53 19.68 -4.43
N ILE A 161 4.68 20.65 -4.08
CA ILE A 161 4.53 21.93 -4.78
C ILE A 161 5.57 22.97 -4.36
N ALA A 162 6.37 22.70 -3.33
CA ALA A 162 7.33 23.65 -2.78
C ALA A 162 8.69 23.58 -3.48
N LYS A 163 9.46 24.66 -3.31
CA LYS A 163 10.86 24.76 -3.77
C LYS A 163 11.87 24.07 -2.86
N THR A 164 11.40 23.49 -1.76
CA THR A 164 12.19 22.73 -0.78
C THR A 164 11.80 21.26 -0.82
N LYS A 165 12.61 20.41 -0.19
CA LYS A 165 12.24 19.01 0.02
C LYS A 165 11.02 18.92 0.95
N ALA A 166 10.34 17.78 0.90
CA ALA A 166 9.29 17.44 1.84
C ALA A 166 9.48 16.02 2.38
N VAL A 167 9.06 15.81 3.62
CA VAL A 167 9.10 14.51 4.29
C VAL A 167 7.75 14.27 4.95
N ALA A 168 7.22 13.07 4.76
CA ALA A 168 6.00 12.61 5.41
C ALA A 168 6.15 11.19 5.94
N PHE A 169 5.31 10.84 6.90
CA PHE A 169 5.16 9.48 7.40
C PHE A 169 3.72 9.04 7.23
N ALA A 170 3.53 7.77 6.87
CA ALA A 170 2.21 7.21 6.66
C ALA A 170 2.04 5.91 7.44
N GLY A 171 0.97 5.81 8.22
CA GLY A 171 0.53 4.57 8.85
C GLY A 171 -0.52 3.89 7.98
N LEU A 172 -0.44 2.57 7.82
CA LEU A 172 -1.40 1.81 7.01
C LEU A 172 -2.09 0.72 7.85
N SER A 173 -3.38 0.51 7.61
CA SER A 173 -4.21 -0.43 8.36
C SER A 173 -4.11 -1.89 7.87
N SER A 174 -2.91 -2.34 7.49
CA SER A 174 -2.61 -3.73 7.18
C SER A 174 -1.11 -3.98 7.34
N GLN A 175 -0.73 -5.20 7.73
CA GLN A 175 0.65 -5.67 7.74
C GLN A 175 1.24 -5.74 6.33
N ASN A 176 0.38 -5.88 5.31
CA ASN A 176 0.74 -5.87 3.90
C ASN A 176 -0.36 -5.16 3.08
N PRO A 177 -0.34 -3.82 3.05
CA PRO A 177 -1.36 -3.01 2.38
C PRO A 177 -1.40 -3.23 0.86
N GLY A 178 -0.26 -3.65 0.28
CA GLY A 178 -0.03 -3.69 -1.17
C GLY A 178 0.03 -2.30 -1.77
N VAL A 179 0.56 -2.18 -2.98
CA VAL A 179 0.52 -0.94 -3.75
C VAL A 179 0.28 -1.26 -5.20
N ILE A 180 -0.59 -0.48 -5.85
CA ILE A 180 -0.79 -0.52 -7.30
C ILE A 180 -0.63 0.91 -7.78
N THR A 181 0.54 1.24 -8.32
CA THR A 181 0.77 2.50 -9.03
C THR A 181 0.01 2.44 -10.35
N ILE A 182 -0.90 3.37 -10.58
CA ILE A 182 -1.90 3.26 -11.66
C ILE A 182 -1.24 3.24 -13.04
N ALA A 183 -0.25 4.12 -13.28
CA ALA A 183 0.43 4.16 -14.57
C ALA A 183 1.25 2.88 -14.82
N ASP A 184 2.01 2.42 -13.83
CA ASP A 184 2.84 1.22 -13.94
C ASP A 184 1.99 -0.03 -14.15
N ALA A 185 0.86 -0.16 -13.43
CA ALA A 185 -0.03 -1.32 -13.55
C ALA A 185 -0.83 -1.35 -14.86
N ILE A 186 -0.97 -0.21 -15.55
CA ILE A 186 -1.71 -0.11 -16.82
C ILE A 186 -0.75 -0.22 -18.02
N PHE A 187 0.41 0.43 -17.95
CA PHE A 187 1.32 0.55 -19.08
C PHE A 187 2.60 -0.29 -18.96
N GLY A 188 2.96 -0.75 -17.76
CA GLY A 188 4.18 -1.52 -17.48
C GLY A 188 4.05 -3.04 -17.23
N PRO A 189 2.89 -3.72 -17.24
CA PRO A 189 2.88 -5.17 -17.07
C PRO A 189 3.64 -5.92 -18.17
N ASP A 190 4.23 -7.07 -17.81
CA ASP A 190 4.80 -8.05 -18.74
C ASP A 190 4.14 -9.43 -18.51
N PRO A 191 3.38 -9.98 -19.48
CA PRO A 191 3.11 -9.43 -20.81
C PRO A 191 2.21 -8.17 -20.78
N PRO A 192 2.34 -7.26 -21.78
CA PRO A 192 1.60 -6.00 -21.80
C PRO A 192 0.10 -6.22 -22.02
N ILE A 193 -0.72 -5.32 -21.45
CA ILE A 193 -2.16 -5.25 -21.76
C ILE A 193 -2.32 -4.95 -23.25
N ASN A 194 -3.29 -5.61 -23.89
CA ASN A 194 -3.58 -5.40 -25.31
C ASN A 194 -3.78 -3.89 -25.60
N PRO A 195 -2.99 -3.29 -26.51
CA PRO A 195 -3.03 -1.86 -26.78
C PRO A 195 -4.38 -1.39 -27.33
N ASP A 196 -5.14 -2.25 -28.02
CA ASP A 196 -6.49 -1.91 -28.51
C ASP A 196 -7.49 -1.75 -27.34
N VAL A 197 -7.32 -2.50 -26.25
CA VAL A 197 -8.13 -2.36 -25.02
C VAL A 197 -7.85 -1.01 -24.38
N LEU A 198 -6.57 -0.66 -24.22
CA LEU A 198 -6.17 0.61 -23.62
C LEU A 198 -6.52 1.80 -24.51
N ALA A 199 -6.35 1.70 -25.82
CA ALA A 199 -6.73 2.74 -26.78
C ALA A 199 -8.22 3.06 -26.65
N LYS A 200 -9.06 2.02 -26.56
CA LYS A 200 -10.50 2.21 -26.34
C LYS A 200 -10.84 2.77 -24.96
N ALA A 201 -10.17 2.28 -23.91
CA ALA A 201 -10.44 2.69 -22.53
C ALA A 201 -10.02 4.15 -22.25
N PHE A 202 -8.86 4.56 -22.77
CA PHE A 202 -8.30 5.90 -22.58
C PHE A 202 -8.72 6.90 -23.66
N GLN A 203 -9.42 6.44 -24.71
CA GLN A 203 -9.83 7.24 -25.85
C GLN A 203 -8.61 7.86 -26.58
N LEU A 204 -7.57 7.05 -26.73
CA LEU A 204 -6.31 7.42 -27.39
C LEU A 204 -6.14 6.63 -28.69
N GLU A 205 -5.28 7.14 -29.56
CA GLU A 205 -4.78 6.36 -30.69
C GLU A 205 -3.87 5.23 -30.19
N LYS A 206 -3.84 4.12 -30.93
CA LYS A 206 -3.10 2.91 -30.56
C LYS A 206 -1.60 3.17 -30.44
N ASP A 207 -1.04 3.95 -31.35
CA ASP A 207 0.38 4.33 -31.37
C ASP A 207 0.77 5.17 -30.15
N VAL A 208 -0.13 6.04 -29.66
CA VAL A 208 0.05 6.78 -28.40
C VAL A 208 0.10 5.82 -27.22
N VAL A 209 -0.78 4.81 -27.19
CA VAL A 209 -0.76 3.78 -26.14
C VAL A 209 0.53 2.97 -26.18
N GLU A 210 0.94 2.49 -27.35
CA GLU A 210 2.20 1.73 -27.50
C GLU A 210 3.41 2.58 -27.10
N LYS A 211 3.39 3.89 -27.40
CA LYS A 211 4.39 4.83 -26.92
C LYS A 211 4.37 4.97 -25.39
N LEU A 212 3.20 5.04 -24.77
CA LEU A 212 3.08 5.06 -23.31
C LEU A 212 3.63 3.76 -22.72
N GLN A 213 3.26 2.59 -23.23
CA GLN A 213 3.78 1.30 -22.75
C GLN A 213 5.31 1.24 -22.76
N LYS A 214 5.95 1.69 -23.85
CA LYS A 214 7.43 1.79 -23.94
C LYS A 214 8.07 2.69 -22.88
N LEU A 215 7.36 3.69 -22.37
CA LEU A 215 7.86 4.53 -21.28
C LEU A 215 7.86 3.82 -19.92
N PHE A 216 7.17 2.69 -19.79
CA PHE A 216 7.00 1.92 -18.54
C PHE A 216 7.55 0.48 -18.63
N GLU A 217 7.96 -0.01 -19.81
CA GLU A 217 8.54 -1.35 -20.03
C GLU A 217 9.77 -1.69 -19.16
N ASN A 218 10.41 -0.71 -18.51
CA ASN A 218 11.58 -0.91 -17.64
C ASN A 218 11.57 0.02 -16.40
N ALA A 219 10.38 0.46 -15.97
CA ALA A 219 10.22 1.35 -14.81
C ALA A 219 10.35 0.58 -13.48
#